data_AF-A0A5C8DNT2-F1
#
_entry.id   AF-A0A5C8DNT2-F1
#
_cell.length_a   1.000
_cell.length_b   1.000
_cell.length_c   1.000
_cell.angle_alpha   90.00
_cell.angle_beta   90.00
_cell.angle_gamma   90.00
#
_symmetry.space_group_name_H-M   'P 1'
#
loop_
_entity.id
_entity.type
_entity.pdbx_description
1 polymer ?
#
loop_
_entity_poly.entity_id
_entity_poly.type
_entity_poly.pdbx_seq_one_letter_code
_entity_poly.pdbx_strand_id
1 'polypeptide(L)'
;MKARNSNIIKAVLYFLLSVILTGIFIASKFWLYSNVNSMILSGCIAGGKWLTQIIAVFIFLKEKKWEFISRIGFVCFVGSLALFVYYIFNFLPLPVGGFSQFVLSIGLSVLVMTKMYYEVVRTTGISVRWFWGWIVCLAVAVMLQVKIVF
;
A
#
# COMPACT_ATOMS: atom_id res chain seq x y z
N MET A 1 -20.58 -9.90 17.84
CA MET A 1 -20.21 -8.49 18.13
C MET A 1 -18.73 -8.30 18.41
N LYS A 2 -18.11 -9.05 19.33
CA LYS A 2 -16.69 -8.90 19.73
C LYS A 2 -15.69 -9.01 18.58
N ALA A 3 -15.85 -9.99 17.68
CA ALA A 3 -14.97 -10.17 16.52
C ALA A 3 -15.04 -9.00 15.51
N ARG A 4 -16.23 -8.42 15.30
CA ARG A 4 -16.43 -7.25 14.44
C ARG A 4 -15.68 -6.03 14.97
N ASN A 5 -15.82 -5.75 16.27
CA ASN A 5 -15.17 -4.61 16.90
C ASN A 5 -13.64 -4.76 16.86
N SER A 6 -13.11 -5.97 17.07
CA SER A 6 -11.69 -6.26 16.91
C SER A 6 -11.19 -5.98 15.49
N ASN A 7 -11.94 -6.39 14.47
CA ASN A 7 -11.58 -6.13 13.08
C ASN A 7 -11.58 -4.63 12.73
N ILE A 8 -12.55 -3.86 13.24
CA ILE A 8 -12.58 -2.40 13.05
C ILE A 8 -11.33 -1.76 13.65
N ILE A 9 -10.99 -2.09 14.90
CA ILE A 9 -9.82 -1.55 15.59
C ILE A 9 -8.54 -1.90 14.83
N LYS A 10 -8.38 -3.17 14.43
CA LYS A 10 -7.23 -3.62 13.64
C LYS A 10 -7.11 -2.87 12.32
N ALA A 11 -8.21 -2.72 11.58
CA ALA A 11 -8.23 -1.96 10.34
C ALA A 11 -7.73 -0.53 10.55
N VAL A 12 -8.31 0.19 11.52
CA VAL A 12 -7.93 1.57 11.83
C VAL A 12 -6.45 1.66 12.19
N LEU A 13 -5.95 0.79 13.07
CA LEU A 13 -4.55 0.78 13.48
C LEU A 13 -3.62 0.52 12.29
N TYR A 14 -3.88 -0.52 11.49
CA TYR A 14 -3.01 -0.86 10.37
C TYR A 14 -3.01 0.22 9.29
N PHE A 15 -4.16 0.82 8.96
CA PHE A 15 -4.21 1.93 8.01
C PHE A 15 -3.52 3.18 8.55
N LEU A 16 -3.73 3.54 9.83
CA LEU A 16 -3.08 4.69 10.44
C LEU A 16 -1.54 4.53 10.43
N LEU A 17 -1.05 3.38 10.89
CA LEU A 17 0.38 3.08 10.87
C LEU A 17 0.95 3.06 9.45
N SER A 18 0.20 2.49 8.49
CA SER A 18 0.59 2.48 7.08
C SER A 18 0.72 3.89 6.51
N VAL A 19 -0.25 4.78 6.78
CA VAL A 19 -0.22 6.18 6.33
C VAL A 19 0.96 6.92 6.94
N ILE A 20 1.19 6.77 8.25
CA ILE A 20 2.33 7.41 8.95
C ILE A 20 3.66 6.93 8.33
N LEU A 21 3.86 5.62 8.21
CA LEU A 21 5.10 5.06 7.67
C LEU A 21 5.34 5.45 6.21
N THR A 22 4.29 5.39 5.38
CA THR A 22 4.38 5.81 3.98
C THR A 22 4.68 7.31 3.87
N GLY A 23 4.04 8.13 4.70
CA GLY A 23 4.31 9.57 4.77
C GLY A 23 5.74 9.89 5.18
N ILE A 24 6.26 9.22 6.22
CA ILE A 24 7.67 9.33 6.63
C ILE A 24 8.60 8.94 5.48
N PHE A 25 8.32 7.82 4.81
CA PHE A 25 9.14 7.37 3.69
C PHE A 25 9.14 8.40 2.56
N ILE A 26 7.98 8.89 2.15
CA ILE A 26 7.83 9.93 1.11
C ILE A 26 8.60 11.20 1.49
N ALA A 27 8.39 11.72 2.71
CA ALA A 27 9.07 12.93 3.19
C ALA A 27 10.59 12.76 3.26
N SER A 28 11.08 11.57 3.63
CA SER A 28 12.52 11.25 3.65
C SER A 28 13.17 11.25 2.25
N LYS A 29 12.35 11.21 1.19
CA LYS A 29 12.78 11.24 -0.21
C LYS A 29 12.36 12.53 -0.91
N PHE A 30 12.29 13.65 -0.18
CA PHE A 30 11.95 14.96 -0.74
C PHE A 30 12.74 15.33 -2.01
N TRP A 31 14.00 14.89 -2.10
CA TRP A 31 14.89 15.13 -3.25
C TRP A 31 14.44 14.45 -4.55
N LEU A 32 13.53 13.47 -4.49
CA LEU A 32 12.91 12.83 -5.67
C LEU A 32 11.73 13.62 -6.24
N TYR A 33 11.25 14.64 -5.53
CA TYR A 33 10.08 15.41 -5.93
C TYR A 33 10.52 16.81 -6.38
N SER A 34 9.98 17.26 -7.51
CA SER A 34 10.26 18.60 -8.04
C SER A 34 9.73 19.72 -7.14
N ASN A 35 8.69 19.46 -6.35
CA ASN A 35 8.10 20.40 -5.40
C ASN A 35 7.22 19.67 -4.35
N VAL A 36 6.79 20.41 -3.33
CA VAL A 36 5.94 19.90 -2.24
C VAL A 36 4.57 19.42 -2.75
N ASN A 37 4.01 20.04 -3.78
CA ASN A 37 2.72 19.60 -4.35
C ASN A 37 2.83 18.21 -4.99
N SER A 38 3.93 17.90 -5.69
CA SER A 38 4.18 16.55 -6.22
C SER A 38 4.34 15.51 -5.11
N MET A 39 4.97 15.89 -3.99
CA MET A 39 5.08 15.01 -2.82
C MET A 39 3.72 14.72 -2.17
N ILE A 40 2.88 15.75 -2.02
CA ILE A 40 1.50 15.59 -1.53
C ILE A 40 0.69 14.73 -2.51
N LEU A 41 0.81 14.99 -3.81
CA LEU A 41 0.14 14.23 -4.86
C LEU A 41 0.53 12.75 -4.82
N SER A 42 1.81 12.44 -4.59
CA SER A 42 2.27 11.06 -4.38
C SER A 42 1.55 10.38 -3.22
N GLY A 43 1.45 11.07 -2.08
CA GLY A 43 0.69 10.60 -0.91
C GLY A 43 -0.80 10.41 -1.22
N CYS A 44 -1.40 11.34 -1.97
CA CYS A 44 -2.79 11.26 -2.40
C CYS A 44 -3.05 10.09 -3.35
N ILE A 45 -2.15 9.80 -4.30
CA ILE A 45 -2.27 8.65 -5.20
C ILE A 45 -2.17 7.34 -4.40
N ALA A 46 -1.19 7.25 -3.51
CA ALA A 46 -1.00 6.09 -2.65
C ALA A 46 -2.22 5.84 -1.75
N GLY A 47 -2.71 6.86 -1.06
CA GLY A 47 -3.89 6.79 -0.19
C GLY A 47 -5.20 6.60 -0.95
N GLY A 48 -5.36 7.28 -2.08
CA GLY A 48 -6.54 7.23 -2.94
C GLY A 48 -6.83 5.82 -3.43
N LYS A 49 -5.79 5.09 -3.86
CA LYS A 49 -5.91 3.67 -4.23
C LYS A 49 -6.58 2.84 -3.14
N TRP A 50 -6.17 3.04 -1.88
CA TRP A 50 -6.72 2.31 -0.74
C TRP A 50 -8.12 2.76 -0.38
N LEU A 51 -8.38 4.07 -0.43
CA LEU A 51 -9.70 4.62 -0.20
C LEU A 51 -10.72 4.06 -1.20
N THR A 52 -10.38 4.01 -2.49
CA THR A 52 -11.22 3.40 -3.53
C THR A 52 -11.56 1.94 -3.20
N GLN A 53 -10.58 1.16 -2.74
CA GLN A 53 -10.79 -0.23 -2.33
C GLN A 53 -11.71 -0.35 -1.11
N ILE A 54 -11.52 0.50 -0.09
CA ILE A 54 -12.38 0.53 1.09
C ILE A 54 -13.83 0.87 0.70
N ILE A 55 -14.02 1.89 -0.14
CA ILE A 55 -15.35 2.28 -0.63
C ILE A 55 -15.99 1.12 -1.40
N ALA A 56 -15.26 0.49 -2.32
CA ALA A 56 -15.74 -0.67 -3.07
C ALA A 56 -16.19 -1.80 -2.12
N VAL A 57 -15.41 -2.08 -1.07
CA VAL A 57 -15.77 -3.09 -0.07
C VAL A 57 -17.07 -2.72 0.65
N PHE A 58 -17.28 -1.46 1.03
CA PHE A 58 -18.54 -1.04 1.66
C PHE A 58 -19.76 -1.16 0.75
N ILE A 59 -19.58 -0.99 -0.57
CA ILE A 59 -20.67 -1.08 -1.56
C ILE A 59 -20.98 -2.54 -1.90
N PHE A 60 -19.96 -3.35 -2.19
CA PHE A 60 -20.14 -4.66 -2.81
C PHE A 60 -20.00 -5.84 -1.84
N LEU A 61 -19.24 -5.71 -0.76
CA LEU A 61 -19.05 -6.75 0.26
C LEU A 61 -19.98 -6.48 1.44
N LYS A 62 -21.13 -7.19 1.45
CA LYS A 62 -22.08 -7.12 2.58
C LYS A 62 -21.51 -7.84 3.80
N GLU A 63 -21.28 -9.14 3.65
CA GLU A 63 -20.69 -9.99 4.67
C GLU A 63 -19.16 -9.96 4.58
N LYS A 64 -18.46 -10.26 5.69
CA LYS A 64 -16.98 -10.29 5.79
C LYS A 64 -16.26 -8.96 5.53
N LYS A 65 -16.98 -7.86 5.28
CA LYS A 65 -16.40 -6.53 4.99
C LYS A 65 -15.29 -6.11 5.95
N TRP A 66 -15.54 -6.18 7.26
CA TRP A 66 -14.58 -5.73 8.27
C TRP A 66 -13.40 -6.69 8.42
N GLU A 67 -13.62 -7.99 8.20
CA GLU A 67 -12.53 -8.96 8.15
C GLU A 67 -11.63 -8.71 6.94
N PHE A 68 -12.22 -8.45 5.77
CA PHE A 68 -11.45 -8.12 4.59
C PHE A 68 -10.70 -6.79 4.75
N ILE A 69 -11.37 -5.74 5.23
CA ILE A 69 -10.77 -4.41 5.48
C ILE A 69 -9.60 -4.52 6.48
N SER A 70 -9.74 -5.28 7.56
CA SER A 70 -8.67 -5.43 8.55
C SER A 70 -7.46 -6.16 7.98
N ARG A 71 -7.69 -7.21 7.17
CA ARG A 71 -6.63 -7.96 6.49
C ARG A 71 -5.92 -7.13 5.41
N ILE A 72 -6.64 -6.41 4.55
CA ILE A 72 -5.99 -5.54 3.56
C ILE A 72 -5.29 -4.34 4.24
N GLY A 73 -5.81 -3.84 5.37
CA GLY A 73 -5.12 -2.86 6.19
C GLY A 73 -3.76 -3.39 6.67
N PHE A 74 -3.72 -4.65 7.11
CA PHE A 74 -2.45 -5.31 7.47
C PHE A 74 -1.50 -5.42 6.27
N VAL A 75 -2.01 -5.75 5.07
CA VAL A 75 -1.21 -5.74 3.84
C VAL A 75 -0.60 -4.36 3.59
N CYS A 76 -1.38 -3.27 3.75
CA CYS A 76 -0.90 -1.89 3.62
C CYS A 76 0.23 -1.58 4.61
N PHE A 77 0.04 -1.97 5.87
CA PHE A 77 1.04 -1.79 6.92
C PHE A 77 2.34 -2.51 6.59
N VAL A 78 2.28 -3.80 6.21
CA VAL A 78 3.47 -4.58 5.83
C VAL A 78 4.14 -4.00 4.58
N GLY A 79 3.35 -3.58 3.59
CA GLY A 79 3.88 -2.88 2.41
C GLY A 79 4.63 -1.59 2.78
N SER A 80 4.09 -0.83 3.73
CA SER A 80 4.72 0.41 4.22
C SER A 80 6.03 0.13 4.94
N LEU A 81 6.10 -0.95 5.75
CA LEU A 81 7.34 -1.42 6.36
C LEU A 81 8.35 -1.86 5.30
N ALA A 82 7.91 -2.58 4.27
CA ALA A 82 8.78 -3.08 3.21
C ALA A 82 9.47 -1.96 2.41
N LEU A 83 8.90 -0.74 2.35
CA LEU A 83 9.57 0.42 1.75
C LEU A 83 10.89 0.76 2.45
N PHE A 84 10.98 0.54 3.77
CA PHE A 84 12.19 0.82 4.55
C PHE A 84 13.33 -0.17 4.29
N VAL A 85 13.09 -1.24 3.51
CA VAL A 85 14.19 -2.07 2.95
C VAL A 85 15.14 -1.22 2.10
N TYR A 86 14.69 -0.07 1.60
CA TYR A 86 15.57 0.96 1.06
C TYR A 86 16.83 1.17 1.92
N TYR A 87 16.67 1.34 3.24
CA TYR A 87 17.80 1.60 4.14
C TYR A 87 18.67 0.38 4.35
N ILE A 88 18.10 -0.83 4.23
CA ILE A 88 18.84 -2.09 4.34
C ILE A 88 19.78 -2.24 3.13
N PHE A 89 19.38 -1.79 1.93
CA PHE A 89 20.23 -1.84 0.75
C PHE A 89 21.55 -1.07 0.91
N ASN A 90 21.62 -0.05 1.77
CA ASN A 90 22.87 0.66 2.06
C ASN A 90 23.91 -0.22 2.77
N PHE A 91 23.49 -1.29 3.43
CA PHE A 91 24.37 -2.21 4.16
C PHE A 91 24.72 -3.46 3.34
N LEU A 92 24.16 -3.59 2.13
CA LEU A 92 24.48 -4.70 1.23
C LEU A 92 25.52 -4.25 0.21
N PRO A 93 26.46 -5.13 -0.20
CA PRO A 93 27.45 -4.83 -1.22
C PRO A 93 26.83 -4.90 -2.63
N LEU A 94 25.75 -4.17 -2.86
CA LEU A 94 25.05 -4.10 -4.14
C LEU A 94 25.39 -2.78 -4.85
N PRO A 95 25.64 -2.79 -6.17
CA PRO A 95 25.92 -1.58 -6.95
C PRO A 95 24.63 -0.78 -7.25
N VAL A 96 23.82 -0.51 -6.23
CA VAL A 96 22.53 0.19 -6.36
C VAL A 96 22.50 1.40 -5.43
N GLY A 97 22.15 2.57 -5.98
CA GLY A 97 22.06 3.81 -5.22
C GLY A 97 21.01 4.77 -5.79
N GLY A 98 20.66 5.79 -5.01
CA GLY A 98 19.75 6.86 -5.44
C GLY A 98 18.39 6.34 -5.93
N PHE A 99 18.04 6.70 -7.17
CA PHE A 99 16.73 6.39 -7.76
C PHE A 99 16.52 4.87 -7.96
N SER A 100 17.54 4.13 -8.39
CA SER A 100 17.42 2.68 -8.60
C SER A 100 17.11 1.93 -7.30
N GLN A 101 17.74 2.35 -6.20
CA GLN A 101 17.48 1.81 -4.86
C GLN A 101 16.05 2.12 -4.39
N PHE A 102 15.55 3.32 -4.70
CA PHE A 102 14.16 3.70 -4.44
C PHE A 102 13.18 2.81 -5.22
N VAL A 103 13.38 2.65 -6.53
CA VAL A 103 12.54 1.79 -7.38
C VAL A 103 12.54 0.35 -6.88
N LEU A 104 13.71 -0.21 -6.50
CA LEU A 104 13.80 -1.55 -5.94
C LEU A 104 13.00 -1.71 -4.63
N SER A 105 13.06 -0.72 -3.75
CA SER A 105 12.29 -0.76 -2.50
C SER A 105 10.77 -0.75 -2.73
N ILE A 106 10.31 0.06 -3.70
CA ILE A 106 8.90 0.07 -4.12
C ILE A 106 8.53 -1.26 -4.78
N GLY A 107 9.36 -1.76 -5.69
CA GLY A 107 9.12 -3.04 -6.37
C GLY A 107 8.97 -4.18 -5.38
N LEU A 108 9.86 -4.27 -4.39
CA LEU A 108 9.78 -5.29 -3.34
C LEU A 108 8.51 -5.13 -2.49
N SER A 109 8.19 -3.90 -2.08
CA SER A 109 6.95 -3.60 -1.36
C SER A 109 5.72 -4.07 -2.15
N VAL A 110 5.63 -3.70 -3.43
CA VAL A 110 4.54 -4.12 -4.32
C VAL A 110 4.46 -5.64 -4.47
N LEU A 111 5.59 -6.35 -4.59
CA LEU A 111 5.61 -7.81 -4.68
C LEU A 111 5.08 -8.47 -3.40
N VAL A 112 5.55 -8.02 -2.24
CA VAL A 112 5.08 -8.52 -0.92
C VAL A 112 3.58 -8.28 -0.79
N MET A 113 3.12 -7.06 -1.10
CA MET A 113 1.71 -6.71 -1.02
C MET A 113 0.86 -7.53 -1.98
N THR A 114 1.34 -7.77 -3.20
CA THR A 114 0.63 -8.56 -4.22
C THR A 114 0.39 -9.98 -3.73
N LYS A 115 1.43 -10.64 -3.22
CA LYS A 115 1.33 -11.99 -2.66
C LYS A 115 0.34 -12.02 -1.50
N MET A 116 0.51 -11.13 -0.52
CA MET A 116 -0.35 -11.11 0.66
C MET A 116 -1.79 -10.75 0.33
N TYR A 117 -2.05 -9.82 -0.59
CA TYR A 117 -3.40 -9.47 -0.99
C TYR A 117 -4.11 -10.66 -1.64
N TYR A 118 -3.41 -11.40 -2.50
CA TYR A 118 -3.94 -12.65 -3.07
C TYR A 118 -4.31 -13.67 -1.98
N GLU A 119 -3.42 -13.87 -0.99
CA GLU A 119 -3.69 -14.73 0.16
C GLU A 119 -4.90 -14.25 0.98
N VAL A 120 -5.06 -12.94 1.17
CA VAL A 120 -6.22 -12.35 1.86
C VAL A 120 -7.53 -12.64 1.13
N VAL A 121 -7.55 -12.48 -0.20
CA VAL A 121 -8.72 -12.78 -1.05
C VAL A 121 -9.09 -14.27 -0.93
N ARG A 122 -8.10 -15.16 -0.99
CA ARG A 122 -8.29 -16.62 -0.85
C ARG A 122 -8.80 -17.00 0.54
N THR A 123 -8.17 -16.49 1.60
CA THR A 123 -8.47 -16.87 2.99
C THR A 123 -9.78 -16.27 3.50
N THR A 124 -10.20 -15.12 2.98
CA THR A 124 -11.51 -14.53 3.28
C THR A 124 -12.64 -15.23 2.51
N GLY A 125 -12.30 -16.04 1.50
CA GLY A 125 -13.27 -16.76 0.66
C GLY A 125 -14.14 -15.81 -0.15
N ILE A 126 -13.54 -14.76 -0.72
CA ILE A 126 -14.21 -13.83 -1.64
C ILE A 126 -13.73 -14.09 -3.07
N SER A 127 -14.43 -13.54 -4.06
CA SER A 127 -14.09 -13.74 -5.48
C SER A 127 -12.69 -13.23 -5.80
N VAL A 128 -11.93 -13.99 -6.61
CA VAL A 128 -10.62 -13.59 -7.13
C VAL A 128 -10.67 -12.31 -7.96
N ARG A 129 -11.85 -11.89 -8.44
CA ARG A 129 -12.06 -10.61 -9.12
C ARG A 129 -11.62 -9.41 -8.28
N TRP A 130 -11.70 -9.52 -6.95
CA TRP A 130 -11.20 -8.48 -6.03
C TRP A 130 -9.69 -8.27 -6.14
N PHE A 131 -8.92 -9.36 -6.27
CA PHE A 131 -7.49 -9.28 -6.50
C PHE A 131 -7.17 -8.55 -7.81
N TRP A 132 -7.85 -8.91 -8.90
CA TRP A 132 -7.64 -8.25 -10.19
C TRP A 132 -8.08 -6.78 -10.17
N GLY A 133 -9.17 -6.45 -9.50
CA GLY A 133 -9.57 -5.06 -9.27
C GLY A 133 -8.49 -4.26 -8.54
N TRP A 134 -7.87 -4.86 -7.52
CA TRP A 134 -6.73 -4.25 -6.84
C TRP A 134 -5.50 -4.08 -7.74
N ILE A 135 -5.17 -5.08 -8.58
CA ILE A 135 -4.07 -5.00 -9.55
C ILE A 135 -4.30 -3.85 -10.54
N VAL A 136 -5.52 -3.67 -11.03
CA VAL A 136 -5.87 -2.55 -11.92
C VAL A 136 -5.70 -1.21 -11.19
N CYS A 137 -6.20 -1.07 -9.96
CA CYS A 137 -6.00 0.13 -9.16
C CYS A 137 -4.50 0.41 -8.91
N LEU A 138 -3.71 -0.63 -8.68
CA LEU A 138 -2.26 -0.52 -8.52
C LEU A 138 -1.59 -0.06 -9.82
N ALA A 139 -1.94 -0.64 -10.97
CA ALA A 139 -1.39 -0.25 -12.26
C ALA A 139 -1.68 1.23 -12.56
N VAL A 140 -2.91 1.69 -12.31
CA VAL A 140 -3.28 3.10 -12.45
C VAL A 140 -2.46 3.99 -11.51
N ALA A 141 -2.34 3.61 -10.24
CA ALA A 141 -1.53 4.36 -9.28
C ALA A 141 -0.05 4.45 -9.72
N VAL A 142 0.54 3.37 -10.20
CA VAL A 142 1.93 3.36 -10.71
C VAL A 142 2.06 4.25 -11.94
N MET A 143 1.11 4.20 -12.88
CA MET A 143 1.12 5.09 -14.06
C MET A 143 1.04 6.56 -13.66
N LEU A 144 0.17 6.92 -12.71
CA LEU A 144 0.05 8.30 -12.21
C LEU A 144 1.34 8.77 -11.52
N GLN A 145 1.96 7.89 -10.71
CA GLN A 145 3.24 8.18 -10.05
C GLN A 145 4.34 8.46 -11.09
N VAL A 146 4.47 7.61 -12.11
CA VAL A 146 5.53 7.75 -13.12
C VAL A 146 5.30 8.93 -14.08
N LYS A 147 4.05 9.33 -14.33
CA LYS A 147 3.73 10.37 -15.34
C LYS A 147 3.59 11.77 -14.77
N ILE A 148 3.17 11.91 -13.52
CA ILE A 148 2.70 13.18 -12.96
C ILE A 148 3.47 13.56 -11.69
N VAL A 149 4.09 12.58 -11.01
CA VAL A 149 4.79 12.83 -9.73
C VAL A 149 6.30 12.94 -9.91
N PHE A 150 6.92 11.92 -10.49
CA PHE A 150 8.35 11.87 -10.80
C PHE A 150 8.62 12.42 -12.20
#